data_AF-A0A0F8ZFU9-F1
#
_entry.id   AF-A0A0F8ZFU9-F1
#
_cell.length_a   1.000
_cell.length_b   1.000
_cell.length_c   1.000
_cell.angle_alpha   90.00
_cell.angle_beta   90.00
_cell.angle_gamma   90.00
#
_symmetry.space_group_name_H-M   'P 1'
#
loop_
_entity.id
_entity.type
_entity.pdbx_description
1 polymer ?
#
loop_
_entity_poly.entity_id
_entity_poly.type
_entity_poly.pdbx_seq_one_letter_code
_entity_poly.pdbx_strand_id
1 'polypeptide(L)'
;MGVRKGEIVTIYMPQIPELVFAMLACAKIGSPHSVVYGGFSVEALADRIEDAQSRFLITADGGFRRGKATKLKEIANESMKRSPTIEVCVTVKRTGEEVFMDPERDFWYHDLMALPMTSGKLDTEQMDAEDPLFILYTSGTTGTPKGVVHTHGGYSVYTSITHKMVFDIKEEDRWWCAADPGWITGHSYIVYAPLINGATTFLYEGAPNWPYPNRFWQMIEKYGITILYTSPTAIRGLMKFGDSWVKRHDISSLRLLGTVGEPINPAAWEWYYKVVGREECPIMDTFWQTESGGFLITPFPITPLKPGSATKPFFSIEVGVVDEAGNDVKTGEEGFLVIKNPWPGMARTILNDPDRFVEQYYK
;
A
#
# COMPACT_ATOMS: atom_id res chain seq x y z
N MET A 1 22.61 -5.90 -14.74
CA MET A 1 21.38 -5.37 -15.37
C MET A 1 21.45 -3.87 -15.61
N GLY A 2 22.21 -3.09 -14.82
CA GLY A 2 22.59 -1.72 -15.23
C GLY A 2 21.75 -0.58 -14.64
N VAL A 3 20.79 -0.89 -13.75
CA VAL A 3 20.03 0.11 -12.99
C VAL A 3 20.97 1.02 -12.20
N ARG A 4 20.75 2.33 -12.27
CA ARG A 4 21.50 3.35 -11.54
C ARG A 4 20.61 4.12 -10.56
N LYS A 5 21.23 4.75 -9.57
CA LYS A 5 20.57 5.68 -8.65
C LYS A 5 19.76 6.72 -9.44
N GLY A 6 18.51 6.94 -9.03
CA GLY A 6 17.57 7.87 -9.66
C GLY A 6 16.80 7.31 -10.86
N GLU A 7 17.19 6.18 -11.44
CA GLU A 7 16.40 5.55 -12.51
C GLU A 7 15.17 4.84 -11.95
N ILE A 8 14.02 5.04 -12.59
CA ILE A 8 12.74 4.49 -12.13
C ILE A 8 12.62 3.02 -12.56
N VAL A 9 12.25 2.17 -11.60
CA VAL A 9 11.94 0.75 -11.83
C VAL A 9 10.44 0.53 -11.67
N THR A 10 9.74 0.16 -12.75
CA THR A 10 8.33 -0.22 -12.67
C THR A 10 8.20 -1.63 -12.10
N ILE A 11 7.27 -1.83 -11.18
CA ILE A 11 6.96 -3.12 -10.56
C ILE A 11 5.50 -3.47 -10.80
N TYR A 12 5.24 -4.58 -11.48
CA TYR A 12 3.89 -5.08 -11.77
C TYR A 12 3.77 -6.54 -11.34
N MET A 13 3.47 -6.78 -10.07
CA MET A 13 3.51 -8.11 -9.45
C MET A 13 2.23 -8.42 -8.65
N PRO A 14 1.95 -9.71 -8.41
CA PRO A 14 0.94 -10.09 -7.43
C PRO A 14 1.48 -9.89 -6.01
N GLN A 15 0.64 -10.13 -5.01
CA GLN A 15 0.99 -9.95 -3.60
C GLN A 15 1.82 -11.12 -3.05
N ILE A 16 3.02 -11.30 -3.61
CA ILE A 16 4.00 -12.34 -3.27
C ILE A 16 5.24 -11.71 -2.59
N PRO A 17 6.06 -12.47 -1.86
CA PRO A 17 7.23 -11.92 -1.17
C PRO A 17 8.18 -11.14 -2.08
N GLU A 18 8.34 -11.57 -3.33
CA GLU A 18 9.18 -10.92 -4.33
C GLU A 18 8.76 -9.48 -4.63
N LEU A 19 7.48 -9.10 -4.44
CA LEU A 19 7.03 -7.71 -4.51
C LEU A 19 7.71 -6.84 -3.45
N VAL A 20 7.73 -7.32 -2.21
CA VAL A 20 8.40 -6.63 -1.11
C VAL A 20 9.90 -6.57 -1.37
N PHE A 21 10.49 -7.66 -1.86
CA PHE A 21 11.92 -7.71 -2.17
C PHE A 21 12.30 -6.72 -3.28
N ALA A 22 11.50 -6.60 -4.33
CA ALA A 22 11.74 -5.67 -5.42
C ALA A 22 11.67 -4.20 -4.95
N MET A 23 10.66 -3.83 -4.16
CA MET A 23 10.54 -2.49 -3.60
C MET A 23 11.76 -2.12 -2.74
N LEU A 24 12.18 -3.03 -1.85
CA LEU A 24 13.34 -2.82 -0.99
C LEU A 24 14.66 -2.86 -1.75
N ALA A 25 14.79 -3.69 -2.79
CA ALA A 25 15.96 -3.73 -3.65
C ALA A 25 16.16 -2.40 -4.39
N CYS A 26 15.07 -1.82 -4.93
CA CYS A 26 15.10 -0.50 -5.57
C CYS A 26 15.53 0.59 -4.57
N ALA A 27 14.89 0.64 -3.40
CA ALA A 27 15.25 1.58 -2.34
C ALA A 27 16.71 1.42 -1.87
N LYS A 28 17.21 0.18 -1.81
CA LYS A 28 18.59 -0.13 -1.39
C LYS A 28 19.66 0.39 -2.36
N ILE A 29 19.36 0.43 -3.66
CA ILE A 29 20.30 0.92 -4.70
C ILE A 29 20.03 2.39 -5.09
N GLY A 30 19.12 3.06 -4.39
CA GLY A 30 18.76 4.46 -4.65
C GLY A 30 17.91 4.68 -5.90
N SER A 31 17.22 3.64 -6.37
CA SER A 31 16.30 3.73 -7.50
C SER A 31 14.86 3.89 -6.98
N PRO A 32 14.14 4.94 -7.37
CA PRO A 32 12.73 5.05 -7.04
C PRO A 32 11.95 3.96 -7.77
N HIS A 33 11.15 3.19 -7.04
CA HIS A 33 10.26 2.21 -7.67
C HIS A 33 8.89 2.82 -8.00
N SER A 34 8.22 2.26 -9.00
CA SER A 34 6.83 2.57 -9.31
C SER A 34 5.99 1.30 -9.34
N VAL A 35 5.31 1.00 -8.24
CA VAL A 35 4.43 -0.17 -8.16
C VAL A 35 3.11 0.12 -8.86
N VAL A 36 2.73 -0.79 -9.74
CA VAL A 36 1.46 -0.82 -10.45
C VAL A 36 0.66 -2.01 -9.96
N TYR A 37 -0.59 -1.77 -9.55
CA TYR A 37 -1.47 -2.83 -9.06
C TYR A 37 -1.65 -3.94 -10.11
N GLY A 38 -1.37 -5.20 -9.73
CA GLY A 38 -1.45 -6.36 -10.63
C GLY A 38 -2.82 -6.63 -11.26
N GLY A 39 -3.88 -5.93 -10.84
CA GLY A 39 -5.20 -5.99 -11.47
C GLY A 39 -5.45 -4.95 -12.57
N PHE A 40 -4.48 -4.10 -12.90
CA PHE A 40 -4.63 -3.08 -13.95
C PHE A 40 -4.49 -3.65 -15.37
N SER A 41 -5.10 -2.94 -16.33
CA SER A 41 -5.11 -3.30 -17.74
C SER A 41 -3.80 -2.97 -18.45
N VAL A 42 -3.72 -3.41 -19.72
CA VAL A 42 -2.59 -3.12 -20.61
C VAL A 42 -2.36 -1.60 -20.75
N GLU A 43 -3.43 -0.83 -20.97
CA GLU A 43 -3.41 0.63 -21.08
C GLU A 43 -2.85 1.24 -19.80
N ALA A 44 -3.44 0.87 -18.66
CA ALA A 44 -3.10 1.47 -17.38
C ALA A 44 -1.64 1.21 -16.97
N LEU A 45 -1.08 0.04 -17.32
CA LEU A 45 0.34 -0.24 -17.12
C LEU A 45 1.22 0.52 -18.13
N ALA A 46 0.84 0.55 -19.41
CA ALA A 46 1.59 1.24 -20.45
C ALA A 46 1.72 2.74 -20.18
N ASP A 47 0.63 3.42 -19.83
CA ASP A 47 0.61 4.86 -19.53
C ASP A 47 1.55 5.22 -18.37
N ARG A 48 1.66 4.32 -17.37
CA ARG A 48 2.54 4.52 -16.20
C ARG A 48 4.01 4.26 -16.54
N ILE A 49 4.29 3.25 -17.37
CA ILE A 49 5.65 2.99 -17.87
C ILE A 49 6.12 4.19 -18.70
N GLU A 50 5.24 4.71 -19.57
CA GLU A 50 5.51 5.87 -20.41
C GLU A 50 5.75 7.13 -19.58
N ASP A 51 4.85 7.49 -18.65
CA ASP A 51 5.06 8.68 -17.81
C ASP A 51 6.33 8.55 -16.94
N ALA A 52 6.58 7.36 -16.39
CA ALA A 52 7.78 7.09 -15.59
C ALA A 52 9.07 7.00 -16.41
N GLN A 53 8.98 6.92 -17.74
CA GLN A 53 10.08 6.60 -18.64
C GLN A 53 10.93 5.42 -18.14
N SER A 54 10.26 4.40 -17.59
CA SER A 54 10.94 3.27 -16.95
C SER A 54 11.72 2.47 -17.99
N ARG A 55 12.97 2.13 -17.68
CA ARG A 55 13.82 1.23 -18.48
C ARG A 55 13.80 -0.21 -17.96
N PHE A 56 13.26 -0.40 -16.76
CA PHE A 56 13.27 -1.68 -16.05
C PHE A 56 11.86 -2.03 -15.57
N LEU A 57 11.45 -3.27 -15.80
CA LEU A 57 10.19 -3.83 -15.31
C LEU A 57 10.46 -5.08 -14.46
N ILE A 58 9.84 -5.19 -13.30
CA ILE A 58 9.81 -6.43 -12.52
C ILE A 58 8.36 -6.93 -12.46
N THR A 59 8.12 -8.16 -12.90
CA THR A 59 6.79 -8.75 -12.98
C THR A 59 6.79 -10.25 -12.63
N ALA A 60 5.66 -10.93 -12.80
CA ALA A 60 5.52 -12.37 -12.66
C ALA A 60 4.81 -12.96 -13.89
N ASP A 61 4.95 -14.27 -14.11
CA ASP A 61 4.16 -15.01 -15.11
C ASP A 61 2.65 -14.80 -14.89
N GLY A 62 2.22 -14.83 -13.64
CA GLY A 62 0.89 -14.52 -13.19
C GLY A 62 0.78 -14.42 -11.67
N GLY A 63 -0.45 -14.39 -11.16
CA GLY A 63 -0.74 -14.40 -9.74
C GLY A 63 -2.11 -14.97 -9.43
N PHE A 64 -2.33 -15.45 -8.21
CA PHE A 64 -3.58 -16.10 -7.84
C PHE A 64 -4.52 -15.15 -7.10
N ARG A 65 -5.75 -15.03 -7.60
CA ARG A 65 -6.84 -14.38 -6.87
C ARG A 65 -8.12 -15.19 -6.99
N ARG A 66 -8.74 -15.51 -5.85
CA ARG A 66 -9.92 -16.40 -5.78
C ARG A 66 -9.72 -17.72 -6.53
N GLY A 67 -8.52 -18.29 -6.44
CA GLY A 67 -8.16 -19.55 -7.10
C GLY A 67 -7.97 -19.48 -8.61
N LYS A 68 -8.14 -18.30 -9.24
CA LYS A 68 -7.87 -18.10 -10.67
C LYS A 68 -6.53 -17.40 -10.85
N ALA A 69 -5.77 -17.85 -11.86
CA ALA A 69 -4.56 -17.19 -12.29
C ALA A 69 -4.91 -15.95 -13.13
N THR A 70 -4.32 -14.81 -12.78
CA THR A 70 -4.25 -13.64 -13.66
C THR A 70 -2.96 -13.73 -14.46
N LYS A 71 -3.03 -13.51 -15.77
CA LYS A 71 -1.89 -13.62 -16.70
C LYS A 71 -1.10 -12.31 -16.78
N LEU A 72 -0.31 -12.03 -15.75
CA LEU A 72 0.41 -10.76 -15.63
C LEU A 72 1.43 -10.55 -16.74
N LYS A 73 2.18 -11.59 -17.14
CA LYS A 73 3.20 -11.46 -18.18
C LYS A 73 2.62 -11.19 -19.56
N GLU A 74 1.42 -11.70 -19.86
CA GLU A 74 0.71 -11.35 -21.10
C GLU A 74 0.38 -9.86 -21.13
N ILE A 75 -0.16 -9.32 -20.03
CA ILE A 75 -0.45 -7.88 -19.90
C ILE A 75 0.83 -7.05 -20.03
N ALA A 76 1.89 -7.44 -19.30
CA ALA A 76 3.18 -6.76 -19.35
C ALA A 76 3.78 -6.73 -20.77
N ASN A 77 3.73 -7.84 -21.51
CA ASN A 77 4.21 -7.91 -22.88
C ASN A 77 3.46 -6.94 -23.81
N GLU A 78 2.13 -6.89 -23.73
CA GLU A 78 1.35 -5.97 -24.55
C GLU A 78 1.58 -4.50 -24.12
N SER A 79 1.77 -4.23 -22.83
CA SER A 79 2.10 -2.88 -22.35
C SER A 79 3.46 -2.40 -22.83
N MET A 80 4.48 -3.27 -22.81
CA MET A 80 5.84 -2.95 -23.29
C MET A 80 5.89 -2.72 -24.81
N LYS A 81 4.99 -3.32 -25.60
CA LYS A 81 4.87 -3.00 -27.04
C LYS A 81 4.34 -1.58 -27.27
N ARG A 82 3.48 -1.09 -26.38
CA ARG A 82 2.87 0.25 -26.47
C ARG A 82 3.80 1.35 -25.96
N SER A 83 4.56 1.05 -24.91
CA SER A 83 5.57 1.95 -24.34
C SER A 83 6.94 1.25 -24.39
N PRO A 84 7.67 1.35 -25.52
CA PRO A 84 8.90 0.59 -25.77
C PRO A 84 10.13 1.23 -25.10
N THR A 85 10.01 1.58 -23.82
CA THR A 85 11.13 2.11 -23.02
C THR A 85 11.83 1.03 -22.20
N ILE A 86 11.16 -0.11 -21.96
CA ILE A 86 11.69 -1.21 -21.14
C ILE A 86 12.77 -1.98 -21.89
N GLU A 87 13.98 -1.94 -21.36
CA GLU A 87 15.16 -2.65 -21.85
C GLU A 87 15.40 -3.98 -21.12
N VAL A 88 14.94 -4.09 -19.87
CA VAL A 88 15.09 -5.30 -19.05
C VAL A 88 13.82 -5.60 -18.29
N CYS A 89 13.32 -6.83 -18.40
CA CYS A 89 12.17 -7.33 -17.65
C CYS A 89 12.56 -8.55 -16.81
N VAL A 90 12.48 -8.44 -15.49
CA VAL A 90 12.66 -9.58 -14.58
C VAL A 90 11.30 -10.19 -14.28
N THR A 91 11.14 -11.49 -14.54
CA THR A 91 9.87 -12.21 -14.39
C THR A 91 10.00 -13.30 -13.32
N VAL A 92 9.12 -13.26 -12.31
CA VAL A 92 8.98 -14.30 -11.29
C VAL A 92 8.08 -15.43 -11.81
N LYS A 93 8.48 -16.69 -11.60
CA LYS A 93 7.65 -17.85 -11.95
C LYS A 93 6.74 -18.21 -10.76
N ARG A 94 5.51 -17.68 -10.75
CA ARG A 94 4.53 -17.84 -9.68
C ARG A 94 3.41 -18.84 -10.02
N THR A 95 2.86 -18.81 -11.23
CA THR A 95 1.79 -19.71 -11.65
C THR A 95 2.33 -20.95 -12.38
N GLY A 96 3.48 -20.82 -13.04
CA GLY A 96 4.06 -21.86 -13.87
C GLY A 96 3.38 -22.01 -15.24
N GLU A 97 2.48 -21.10 -15.60
CA GLU A 97 1.88 -21.06 -16.93
C GLU A 97 2.93 -20.71 -17.99
N GLU A 98 2.75 -21.21 -19.21
CA GLU A 98 3.60 -20.84 -20.33
C GLU A 98 3.35 -19.38 -20.72
N VAL A 99 4.42 -18.59 -20.76
CA VAL A 99 4.37 -17.17 -21.10
C VAL A 99 5.47 -16.84 -22.09
N PHE A 100 5.21 -15.88 -22.99
CA PHE A 100 6.24 -15.41 -23.91
C PHE A 100 7.32 -14.63 -23.15
N MET A 101 8.56 -15.07 -23.32
CA MET A 101 9.78 -14.46 -22.80
C MET A 101 10.67 -14.06 -23.99
N ASP A 102 10.93 -12.78 -24.13
CA ASP A 102 11.84 -12.23 -25.13
C ASP A 102 13.29 -12.49 -24.69
N PRO A 103 14.09 -13.26 -25.44
CA PRO A 103 15.43 -13.69 -25.00
C PRO A 103 16.43 -12.53 -24.86
N GLU A 104 16.17 -11.36 -25.45
CA GLU A 104 17.06 -10.20 -25.37
C GLU A 104 16.70 -9.25 -24.21
N ARG A 105 15.46 -9.32 -23.72
CA ARG A 105 14.91 -8.38 -22.70
C ARG A 105 14.53 -9.06 -21.39
N ASP A 106 14.00 -10.28 -21.46
CA ASP A 106 13.29 -10.91 -20.34
C ASP A 106 14.14 -11.98 -19.64
N PHE A 107 14.18 -11.93 -18.31
CA PHE A 107 14.97 -12.83 -17.47
C PHE A 107 14.11 -13.46 -16.39
N TRP A 108 14.28 -14.76 -16.15
CA TRP A 108 13.64 -15.43 -15.02
C TRP A 108 14.35 -15.10 -13.71
N TYR A 109 13.58 -14.67 -12.70
CA TYR A 109 14.10 -14.35 -11.38
C TYR A 109 14.89 -15.51 -10.74
N HIS A 110 14.38 -16.74 -10.82
CA HIS A 110 15.01 -17.91 -10.21
C HIS A 110 16.33 -18.28 -10.88
N ASP A 111 16.47 -18.08 -12.18
CA ASP A 111 17.73 -18.30 -12.90
C ASP A 111 18.78 -17.26 -12.49
N LEU A 112 18.38 -15.99 -12.33
CA LEU A 112 19.26 -14.93 -11.83
C LEU A 112 19.74 -15.23 -10.41
N MET A 113 18.83 -15.68 -9.54
CA MET A 113 19.17 -16.03 -8.15
C MET A 113 20.07 -17.28 -8.04
N ALA A 114 20.17 -18.10 -9.09
CA ALA A 114 21.10 -19.22 -9.14
C ALA A 114 22.53 -18.81 -9.53
N LEU A 115 22.73 -17.58 -10.01
CA LEU A 115 24.06 -17.08 -10.40
C LEU A 115 24.94 -16.84 -9.17
N PRO A 116 26.23 -17.25 -9.18
CA PRO A 116 27.13 -17.08 -8.03
C PRO A 116 27.27 -15.63 -7.52
N MET A 117 27.06 -14.64 -8.39
CA MET A 117 27.17 -13.23 -8.04
C MET A 117 26.00 -12.70 -7.17
N THR A 118 24.91 -13.45 -7.02
CA THR A 118 23.73 -13.01 -6.24
C THR A 118 23.75 -13.44 -4.78
N SER A 119 24.73 -14.25 -4.36
CA SER A 119 24.87 -14.70 -2.96
C SER A 119 25.63 -13.71 -2.05
N GLY A 120 26.06 -12.56 -2.59
CA GLY A 120 26.83 -11.55 -1.87
C GLY A 120 25.99 -10.59 -1.04
N LYS A 121 26.64 -9.87 -0.12
CA LYS A 121 26.07 -8.65 0.48
C LYS A 121 26.37 -7.48 -0.45
N LEU A 122 25.33 -6.72 -0.80
CA LEU A 122 25.48 -5.43 -1.47
C LEU A 122 25.39 -4.32 -0.42
N ASP A 123 26.28 -3.33 -0.51
CA ASP A 123 26.17 -2.13 0.31
C ASP A 123 24.89 -1.36 -0.03
N THR A 124 24.37 -0.62 0.95
CA THR A 124 23.20 0.24 0.72
C THR A 124 23.69 1.59 0.22
N GLU A 125 23.11 2.08 -0.87
CA GLU A 125 23.43 3.37 -1.44
C GLU A 125 23.14 4.50 -0.43
N GLN A 126 24.02 5.50 -0.36
CA GLN A 126 23.77 6.66 0.48
C GLN A 126 22.82 7.62 -0.24
N MET A 127 21.69 7.90 0.43
CA MET A 127 20.62 8.73 -0.11
C MET A 127 20.48 10.00 0.71
N ASP A 128 20.17 11.11 0.05
CA ASP A 128 19.68 12.30 0.73
C ASP A 128 18.26 12.03 1.28
N ALA A 129 17.86 12.74 2.33
CA ALA A 129 16.52 12.61 2.88
C ALA A 129 15.42 12.98 1.86
N GLU A 130 15.73 13.86 0.92
CA GLU A 130 14.84 14.34 -0.14
C GLU A 130 15.07 13.65 -1.49
N ASP A 131 15.94 12.64 -1.57
CA ASP A 131 16.00 11.78 -2.75
C ASP A 131 14.65 11.02 -2.91
N PRO A 132 14.14 10.85 -4.14
CA PRO A 132 12.92 10.10 -4.40
C PRO A 132 13.03 8.62 -3.98
N LEU A 133 12.06 8.15 -3.19
CA LEU A 133 11.96 6.75 -2.75
C LEU A 133 11.05 5.94 -3.68
N PHE A 134 9.91 6.52 -4.08
CA PHE A 134 8.97 5.87 -4.99
C PHE A 134 8.05 6.87 -5.70
N ILE A 135 7.46 6.41 -6.79
CA ILE A 135 6.36 7.05 -7.50
C ILE A 135 5.13 6.16 -7.46
N LEU A 136 4.03 6.67 -6.90
CA LEU A 136 2.77 5.94 -6.85
C LEU A 136 1.69 6.67 -7.64
N TYR A 137 1.23 6.03 -8.71
CA TYR A 137 0.24 6.61 -9.61
C TYR A 137 -1.18 6.57 -9.06
N THR A 138 -1.80 7.74 -8.91
CA THR A 138 -3.22 7.89 -8.56
C THR A 138 -4.06 8.30 -9.76
N SER A 139 -5.37 8.06 -9.71
CA SER A 139 -6.30 8.52 -10.74
C SER A 139 -6.42 10.06 -10.68
N GLY A 140 -6.04 10.74 -11.75
CA GLY A 140 -6.27 12.17 -11.90
C GLY A 140 -7.71 12.49 -12.31
N THR A 141 -8.20 13.67 -11.94
CA THR A 141 -9.51 14.20 -12.39
C THR A 141 -9.59 14.41 -13.91
N THR A 142 -8.44 14.62 -14.55
CA THR A 142 -8.28 14.89 -15.99
C THR A 142 -8.04 13.62 -16.82
N GLY A 143 -8.07 12.43 -16.23
CA GLY A 143 -7.86 11.14 -16.91
C GLY A 143 -6.42 10.65 -16.96
N THR A 144 -5.41 11.55 -17.05
CA THR A 144 -3.99 11.16 -17.00
C THR A 144 -3.58 10.78 -15.56
N PRO A 145 -2.96 9.60 -15.35
CA PRO A 145 -2.44 9.19 -14.05
C PRO A 145 -1.49 10.23 -13.45
N LYS A 146 -1.50 10.37 -12.13
CA LYS A 146 -0.64 11.31 -11.39
C LYS A 146 0.45 10.53 -10.66
N GLY A 147 1.70 10.64 -11.09
CA GLY A 147 2.82 9.99 -10.39
C GLY A 147 3.18 10.72 -9.10
N VAL A 148 2.54 10.40 -7.97
CA VAL A 148 2.82 11.05 -6.68
C VAL A 148 4.20 10.62 -6.18
N VAL A 149 5.08 11.58 -5.89
CA VAL A 149 6.47 11.33 -5.46
C VAL A 149 6.61 11.47 -3.94
N HIS A 150 7.17 10.45 -3.31
CA HIS A 150 7.59 10.46 -1.90
C HIS A 150 9.10 10.26 -1.78
N THR A 151 9.71 10.84 -0.75
CA THR A 151 11.16 10.85 -0.53
C THR A 151 11.60 9.95 0.61
N HIS A 152 12.89 9.61 0.67
CA HIS A 152 13.43 8.62 1.61
C HIS A 152 13.21 8.98 3.08
N GLY A 153 13.59 10.19 3.50
CA GLY A 153 13.67 10.55 4.92
C GLY A 153 12.29 10.77 5.55
N GLY A 154 11.58 11.79 5.07
CA GLY A 154 10.30 12.23 5.65
C GLY A 154 9.23 11.14 5.66
N TYR A 155 9.09 10.41 4.55
CA TYR A 155 8.13 9.30 4.43
C TYR A 155 8.43 8.16 5.41
N SER A 156 9.70 7.74 5.51
CA SER A 156 10.10 6.61 6.36
C SER A 156 9.87 6.92 7.84
N VAL A 157 10.26 8.11 8.30
CA VAL A 157 10.06 8.55 9.69
C VAL A 157 8.57 8.66 10.00
N TYR A 158 7.80 9.29 9.11
CA TYR A 158 6.38 9.52 9.35
C TYR A 158 5.58 8.22 9.43
N THR A 159 5.76 7.32 8.45
CA THR A 159 5.03 6.05 8.40
C THR A 159 5.40 5.12 9.56
N SER A 160 6.68 5.08 9.95
CA SER A 160 7.15 4.36 11.14
C SER A 160 6.46 4.84 12.41
N ILE A 161 6.40 6.16 12.63
CA ILE A 161 5.78 6.76 13.82
C ILE A 161 4.26 6.57 13.82
N THR A 162 3.58 6.80 12.70
CA THR A 162 2.12 6.61 12.61
C THR A 162 1.74 5.15 12.88
N HIS A 163 2.45 4.20 12.26
CA HIS A 163 2.24 2.77 12.51
C HIS A 163 2.46 2.42 13.98
N LYS A 164 3.60 2.82 14.55
CA LYS A 164 3.96 2.49 15.94
C LYS A 164 2.96 3.04 16.93
N MET A 165 2.58 4.31 16.79
CA MET A 165 1.80 5.01 17.81
C MET A 165 0.31 4.70 17.70
N VAL A 166 -0.25 4.63 16.48
CA VAL A 166 -1.69 4.37 16.28
C VAL A 166 -2.03 2.91 16.58
N PHE A 167 -1.19 1.99 16.16
CA PHE A 167 -1.40 0.56 16.39
C PHE A 167 -0.61 0.01 17.58
N ASP A 168 -0.02 0.87 18.41
CA ASP A 168 0.71 0.48 19.64
C ASP A 168 1.64 -0.72 19.39
N ILE A 169 2.42 -0.69 18.30
CA ILE A 169 3.12 -1.88 17.79
C ILE A 169 4.17 -2.36 18.80
N LYS A 170 4.11 -3.65 19.10
CA LYS A 170 4.98 -4.38 20.04
C LYS A 170 5.82 -5.42 19.30
N GLU A 171 6.86 -5.92 19.95
CA GLU A 171 7.79 -6.90 19.37
C GLU A 171 7.09 -8.25 19.09
N GLU A 172 6.14 -8.62 19.95
CA GLU A 172 5.35 -9.85 19.83
C GLU A 172 4.21 -9.75 18.80
N ASP A 173 3.95 -8.58 18.22
CA ASP A 173 2.83 -8.39 17.31
C ASP A 173 3.02 -9.07 15.95
N ARG A 174 1.92 -9.63 15.48
CA ARG A 174 1.76 -10.14 14.12
C ARG A 174 0.76 -9.24 13.41
N TRP A 175 1.33 -8.30 12.66
CA TRP A 175 0.62 -7.26 11.95
C TRP A 175 0.08 -7.77 10.61
N TRP A 176 -1.22 -7.63 10.38
CA TRP A 176 -1.82 -7.92 9.09
C TRP A 176 -2.55 -6.71 8.51
N CYS A 177 -1.90 -6.03 7.57
CA CYS A 177 -2.55 -5.11 6.65
C CYS A 177 -3.06 -5.89 5.42
N ALA A 178 -4.38 -6.03 5.32
CA ALA A 178 -5.04 -6.76 4.25
C ALA A 178 -5.28 -5.91 2.98
N ALA A 179 -4.42 -4.92 2.74
CA ALA A 179 -4.36 -4.13 1.51
C ALA A 179 -3.46 -4.81 0.46
N ASP A 180 -3.09 -4.07 -0.58
CA ASP A 180 -2.15 -4.51 -1.62
C ASP A 180 -1.09 -3.40 -1.82
N PRO A 181 0.21 -3.72 -1.99
CA PRO A 181 1.25 -2.72 -2.25
C PRO A 181 1.10 -1.94 -3.55
N GLY A 182 0.18 -2.29 -4.46
CA GLY A 182 -0.24 -1.41 -5.55
C GLY A 182 -0.96 -0.13 -5.09
N TRP A 183 -1.24 0.00 -3.79
CA TRP A 183 -1.83 1.19 -3.16
C TRP A 183 -0.92 1.72 -2.03
N ILE A 184 -1.15 2.96 -1.61
CA ILE A 184 -0.35 3.60 -0.56
C ILE A 184 -0.47 2.85 0.78
N THR A 185 -1.62 2.24 1.07
CA THR A 185 -1.81 1.42 2.28
C THR A 185 -0.84 0.25 2.34
N GLY A 186 -0.57 -0.42 1.22
CA GLY A 186 0.42 -1.50 1.19
C GLY A 186 1.86 -0.99 1.18
N HIS A 187 2.14 0.14 0.53
CA HIS A 187 3.45 0.79 0.64
C HIS A 187 3.78 1.09 2.11
N SER A 188 2.95 1.92 2.74
CA SER A 188 3.22 2.44 4.08
C SER A 188 3.10 1.35 5.14
N TYR A 189 2.09 0.49 5.03
CA TYR A 189 1.70 -0.39 6.14
C TYR A 189 1.68 -1.89 5.80
N ILE A 190 2.24 -2.34 4.67
CA ILE A 190 2.67 -3.75 4.51
C ILE A 190 4.20 -3.81 4.51
N VAL A 191 4.82 -2.87 3.78
CA VAL A 191 6.27 -2.87 3.51
C VAL A 191 7.01 -1.94 4.47
N TYR A 192 6.90 -0.63 4.31
CA TYR A 192 7.84 0.29 4.95
C TYR A 192 7.72 0.33 6.47
N ALA A 193 6.59 0.77 7.01
CA ALA A 193 6.48 1.01 8.45
C ALA A 193 6.64 -0.24 9.32
N PRO A 194 6.05 -1.42 8.98
CA PRO A 194 6.25 -2.62 9.78
C PRO A 194 7.70 -3.08 9.79
N LEU A 195 8.39 -3.05 8.63
CA LEU A 195 9.77 -3.49 8.53
C LEU A 195 10.74 -2.50 9.18
N ILE A 196 10.49 -1.19 9.10
CA ILE A 196 11.27 -0.16 9.83
C ILE A 196 11.13 -0.37 11.35
N ASN A 197 9.93 -0.68 11.83
CA ASN A 197 9.67 -0.93 13.25
C ASN A 197 10.12 -2.32 13.73
N GLY A 198 10.65 -3.18 12.84
CA GLY A 198 11.05 -4.54 13.19
C GLY A 198 9.88 -5.48 13.52
N ALA A 199 8.66 -5.13 13.10
CA ALA A 199 7.45 -5.93 13.36
C ALA A 199 7.34 -7.12 12.39
N THR A 200 6.59 -8.15 12.81
CA THR A 200 6.24 -9.27 11.92
C THR A 200 5.04 -8.87 11.05
N THR A 201 5.25 -8.76 9.74
CA THR A 201 4.18 -8.46 8.76
C THR A 201 3.63 -9.73 8.10
N PHE A 202 2.32 -9.87 8.03
CA PHE A 202 1.64 -10.98 7.35
C PHE A 202 1.24 -10.56 5.94
N LEU A 203 1.86 -11.21 4.94
CA LEU A 203 1.54 -11.02 3.52
C LEU A 203 0.52 -12.06 3.07
N TYR A 204 -0.53 -11.60 2.38
CA TYR A 204 -1.65 -12.46 2.00
C TYR A 204 -1.98 -12.39 0.50
N GLU A 205 -1.60 -13.41 -0.26
CA GLU A 205 -2.06 -13.58 -1.63
C GLU A 205 -3.42 -14.30 -1.65
N GLY A 206 -4.52 -13.54 -1.79
CA GLY A 206 -5.84 -14.16 -1.88
C GLY A 206 -7.02 -13.20 -1.86
N ALA A 207 -8.16 -13.72 -1.40
CA ALA A 207 -9.37 -12.94 -1.20
C ALA A 207 -10.01 -13.28 0.16
N PRO A 208 -10.70 -12.34 0.82
CA PRO A 208 -11.32 -12.57 2.12
C PRO A 208 -12.41 -13.66 2.10
N ASN A 209 -12.98 -13.92 0.92
CA ASN A 209 -14.14 -14.78 0.75
C ASN A 209 -13.90 -16.04 -0.10
N TRP A 210 -12.64 -16.45 -0.26
CA TRP A 210 -12.28 -17.63 -1.04
C TRP A 210 -11.31 -18.55 -0.28
N PRO A 211 -11.53 -19.88 -0.25
CA PRO A 211 -12.65 -20.61 -0.87
C PRO A 211 -14.01 -20.38 -0.20
N TYR A 212 -14.00 -19.89 1.05
CA TYR A 212 -15.19 -19.62 1.85
C TYR A 212 -15.04 -18.26 2.58
N PRO A 213 -16.15 -17.63 3.04
CA PRO A 213 -16.14 -16.33 3.73
C PRO A 213 -15.63 -16.39 5.18
N ASN A 214 -14.76 -17.35 5.49
CA ASN A 214 -14.03 -17.43 6.75
C ASN A 214 -12.52 -17.31 6.60
N ARG A 215 -12.03 -16.98 5.41
CA ARG A 215 -10.60 -17.07 5.11
C ARG A 215 -9.76 -16.16 6.00
N PHE A 216 -10.22 -14.94 6.28
CA PHE A 216 -9.52 -14.04 7.21
C PHE A 216 -9.42 -14.63 8.61
N TRP A 217 -10.54 -15.11 9.15
CA TRP A 217 -10.62 -15.66 10.51
C TRP A 217 -9.75 -16.91 10.66
N GLN A 218 -9.74 -17.77 9.64
CA GLN A 218 -8.85 -18.93 9.58
C GLN A 218 -7.36 -18.53 9.61
N MET A 219 -6.96 -17.44 8.93
CA MET A 219 -5.57 -16.97 8.96
C MET A 219 -5.23 -16.36 10.32
N ILE A 220 -6.17 -15.64 10.94
CA ILE A 220 -6.00 -15.08 12.28
C ILE A 220 -5.78 -16.21 13.29
N GLU A 221 -6.66 -17.21 13.31
CA GLU A 221 -6.55 -18.38 14.18
C GLU A 221 -5.25 -19.16 13.94
N LYS A 222 -4.93 -19.46 12.69
CA LYS A 222 -3.76 -20.27 12.34
C LYS A 222 -2.44 -19.59 12.66
N TYR A 223 -2.34 -18.29 12.40
CA TYR A 223 -1.10 -17.54 12.52
C TYR A 223 -1.07 -16.64 13.75
N GLY A 224 -2.08 -16.67 14.63
CA GLY A 224 -2.14 -15.83 15.82
C GLY A 224 -1.99 -14.34 15.53
N ILE A 225 -2.66 -13.85 14.48
CA ILE A 225 -2.58 -12.43 14.09
C ILE A 225 -3.12 -11.57 15.24
N THR A 226 -2.36 -10.54 15.62
CA THR A 226 -2.71 -9.69 16.77
C THR A 226 -3.38 -8.39 16.34
N ILE A 227 -3.14 -7.94 15.12
CA ILE A 227 -3.71 -6.70 14.59
C ILE A 227 -4.15 -6.91 13.15
N LEU A 228 -5.43 -6.61 12.87
CA LEU A 228 -6.00 -6.64 11.53
C LEU A 228 -6.33 -5.23 11.06
N TYR A 229 -5.76 -4.83 9.92
CA TYR A 229 -6.01 -3.57 9.26
C TYR A 229 -6.58 -3.81 7.86
N THR A 230 -7.81 -3.36 7.62
CA THR A 230 -8.54 -3.66 6.37
C THR A 230 -9.47 -2.52 5.96
N SER A 231 -10.18 -2.65 4.85
CA SER A 231 -11.12 -1.62 4.38
C SER A 231 -12.55 -1.88 4.86
N PRO A 232 -13.39 -0.82 5.01
CA PRO A 232 -14.82 -0.98 5.23
C PRO A 232 -15.51 -1.85 4.18
N THR A 233 -15.06 -1.82 2.92
CA THR A 233 -15.57 -2.68 1.85
C THR A 233 -15.38 -4.16 2.18
N ALA A 234 -14.20 -4.54 2.69
CA ALA A 234 -13.95 -5.91 3.13
C ALA A 234 -14.82 -6.27 4.36
N ILE A 235 -14.91 -5.37 5.34
CA ILE A 235 -15.73 -5.54 6.55
C ILE A 235 -17.20 -5.77 6.17
N ARG A 236 -17.78 -4.87 5.37
CA ARG A 236 -19.17 -4.98 4.87
C ARG A 236 -19.37 -6.24 4.03
N GLY A 237 -18.38 -6.60 3.22
CA GLY A 237 -18.41 -7.80 2.39
C GLY A 237 -18.51 -9.07 3.23
N LEU A 238 -17.74 -9.16 4.31
CA LEU A 238 -17.73 -10.29 5.24
C LEU A 238 -18.96 -10.32 6.16
N MET A 239 -19.38 -9.15 6.66
CA MET A 239 -20.58 -8.98 7.49
C MET A 239 -21.84 -9.58 6.84
N LYS A 240 -21.98 -9.44 5.52
CA LYS A 240 -23.14 -9.97 4.77
C LYS A 240 -23.30 -11.49 4.83
N PHE A 241 -22.24 -12.24 5.13
CA PHE A 241 -22.32 -13.70 5.24
C PHE A 241 -22.79 -14.18 6.63
N GLY A 242 -22.88 -13.27 7.61
CA GLY A 242 -23.34 -13.54 8.96
C GLY A 242 -22.22 -13.99 9.92
N ASP A 243 -22.43 -13.69 11.20
CA ASP A 243 -21.44 -13.85 12.27
C ASP A 243 -20.93 -15.28 12.46
N SER A 244 -21.71 -16.28 12.06
CA SER A 244 -21.34 -17.68 12.28
C SER A 244 -20.04 -18.07 11.57
N TRP A 245 -19.63 -17.34 10.53
CA TRP A 245 -18.34 -17.56 9.88
C TRP A 245 -17.16 -17.06 10.72
N VAL A 246 -17.37 -16.01 11.51
CA VAL A 246 -16.36 -15.46 12.43
C VAL A 246 -16.30 -16.33 13.69
N LYS A 247 -17.48 -16.58 14.31
CA LYS A 247 -17.63 -17.25 15.62
C LYS A 247 -17.16 -18.73 15.66
N ARG A 248 -16.79 -19.32 14.52
CA ARG A 248 -16.25 -20.68 14.42
C ARG A 248 -14.73 -20.76 14.56
N HIS A 249 -14.05 -19.61 14.60
CA HIS A 249 -12.59 -19.52 14.69
C HIS A 249 -12.18 -18.88 16.01
N ASP A 250 -11.09 -19.36 16.60
CA ASP A 250 -10.44 -18.65 17.69
C ASP A 250 -9.67 -17.45 17.15
N ILE A 251 -10.23 -16.26 17.33
CA ILE A 251 -9.61 -14.99 16.97
C ILE A 251 -9.16 -14.20 18.19
N SER A 252 -9.00 -14.87 19.34
CA SER A 252 -8.67 -14.27 20.63
C SER A 252 -7.31 -13.55 20.65
N SER A 253 -6.41 -13.88 19.72
CA SER A 253 -5.13 -13.19 19.53
C SER A 253 -5.27 -11.71 19.15
N LEU A 254 -6.38 -11.30 18.52
CA LEU A 254 -6.60 -9.92 18.14
C LEU A 254 -6.68 -9.02 19.38
N ARG A 255 -5.93 -7.92 19.35
CA ARG A 255 -5.97 -6.85 20.36
C ARG A 255 -6.39 -5.50 19.78
N LEU A 256 -6.14 -5.26 18.49
CA LEU A 256 -6.49 -4.02 17.81
C LEU A 256 -7.07 -4.33 16.42
N LEU A 257 -8.02 -3.50 16.01
CA LEU A 257 -8.57 -3.52 14.67
C LEU A 257 -8.32 -2.17 14.02
N GLY A 258 -8.13 -2.14 12.71
CA GLY A 258 -8.03 -0.90 11.96
C GLY A 258 -8.90 -0.90 10.71
N THR A 259 -9.29 0.30 10.29
CA THR A 259 -10.10 0.52 9.10
C THR A 259 -9.57 1.71 8.28
N VAL A 260 -9.60 1.60 6.94
CA VAL A 260 -9.01 2.60 6.04
C VAL A 260 -9.69 2.68 4.67
N GLY A 261 -9.57 3.86 4.06
CA GLY A 261 -9.75 4.08 2.62
C GLY A 261 -11.11 4.65 2.23
N GLU A 262 -12.10 4.49 3.09
CA GLU A 262 -13.44 5.07 2.92
C GLU A 262 -14.10 5.21 4.30
N PRO A 263 -15.18 6.00 4.42
CA PRO A 263 -15.95 6.08 5.67
C PRO A 263 -16.51 4.71 6.09
N ILE A 264 -16.27 4.32 7.33
CA ILE A 264 -16.93 3.16 7.94
C ILE A 264 -18.31 3.58 8.47
N ASN A 265 -19.38 2.97 7.96
CA ASN A 265 -20.72 3.27 8.47
C ASN A 265 -20.93 2.67 9.88
N PRO A 266 -21.83 3.24 10.71
CA PRO A 266 -22.02 2.78 12.08
C PRO A 266 -22.36 1.30 12.22
N ALA A 267 -23.18 0.74 11.33
CA ALA A 267 -23.55 -0.68 11.39
C ALA A 267 -22.34 -1.61 11.14
N ALA A 268 -21.49 -1.27 10.17
CA ALA A 268 -20.25 -2.00 9.90
C ALA A 268 -19.24 -1.84 11.04
N TRP A 269 -19.13 -0.64 11.62
CA TRP A 269 -18.28 -0.36 12.77
C TRP A 269 -18.71 -1.20 13.99
N GLU A 270 -20.01 -1.19 14.31
CA GLU A 270 -20.54 -1.97 15.43
C GLU A 270 -20.35 -3.47 15.25
N TRP A 271 -20.59 -3.98 14.04
CA TRP A 271 -20.31 -5.38 13.73
C TRP A 271 -18.84 -5.72 13.90
N TYR A 272 -17.95 -4.86 13.40
CA TYR A 272 -16.51 -5.08 13.50
C TYR A 272 -16.04 -5.07 14.96
N TYR A 273 -16.59 -4.18 15.79
CA TYR A 273 -16.28 -4.10 17.21
C TYR A 273 -16.84 -5.29 18.00
N LYS A 274 -18.13 -5.60 17.83
CA LYS A 274 -18.83 -6.62 18.63
C LYS A 274 -18.51 -8.04 18.21
N VAL A 275 -18.43 -8.30 16.91
CA VAL A 275 -18.30 -9.67 16.37
C VAL A 275 -16.85 -10.06 16.17
N VAL A 276 -16.04 -9.18 15.56
CA VAL A 276 -14.61 -9.46 15.31
C VAL A 276 -13.77 -9.06 16.51
N GLY A 277 -13.97 -7.85 17.02
CA GLY A 277 -13.24 -7.31 18.17
C GLY A 277 -13.70 -7.83 19.53
N ARG A 278 -14.83 -8.57 19.57
CA ARG A 278 -15.46 -9.12 20.79
C ARG A 278 -15.71 -8.08 21.89
N GLU A 279 -15.93 -6.83 21.51
CA GLU A 279 -16.03 -5.69 22.44
C GLU A 279 -14.77 -5.46 23.30
N GLU A 280 -13.63 -6.03 22.89
CA GLU A 280 -12.33 -5.95 23.56
C GLU A 280 -11.31 -5.16 22.71
N CYS A 281 -11.43 -5.22 21.37
CA CYS A 281 -10.49 -4.58 20.45
C CYS A 281 -10.99 -3.20 20.01
N PRO A 282 -10.33 -2.09 20.36
CA PRO A 282 -10.67 -0.79 19.81
C PRO A 282 -10.35 -0.74 18.30
N ILE A 283 -11.12 0.07 17.57
CA ILE A 283 -11.01 0.23 16.11
C ILE A 283 -10.31 1.55 15.79
N MET A 284 -9.14 1.46 15.18
CA MET A 284 -8.40 2.59 14.66
C MET A 284 -8.96 2.97 13.28
N ASP A 285 -9.84 3.96 13.24
CA ASP A 285 -10.36 4.55 11.99
C ASP A 285 -9.37 5.60 11.47
N THR A 286 -8.60 5.23 10.45
CA THR A 286 -7.47 6.02 9.97
C THR A 286 -7.85 6.79 8.71
N PHE A 287 -7.92 8.12 8.79
CA PHE A 287 -8.12 9.00 7.64
C PHE A 287 -6.78 9.55 7.12
N TRP A 288 -6.54 9.38 5.82
CA TRP A 288 -5.35 9.79 5.10
C TRP A 288 -5.46 9.52 3.58
N GLN A 289 -4.45 9.91 2.82
CA GLN A 289 -4.43 9.84 1.35
C GLN A 289 -3.06 9.38 0.82
N THR A 290 -2.98 9.10 -0.49
CA THR A 290 -1.69 8.79 -1.13
C THR A 290 -0.68 9.91 -0.95
N GLU A 291 -1.14 11.15 -1.06
CA GLU A 291 -0.35 12.37 -0.94
C GLU A 291 0.11 12.65 0.50
N SER A 292 -0.55 12.08 1.50
CA SER A 292 -0.15 12.30 2.90
C SER A 292 0.90 11.32 3.40
N GLY A 293 1.12 10.22 2.68
CA GLY A 293 2.08 9.16 3.01
C GLY A 293 1.70 8.29 4.21
N GLY A 294 1.11 8.88 5.26
CA GLY A 294 0.64 8.21 6.46
C GLY A 294 -0.58 8.87 7.09
N PHE A 295 -0.96 8.44 8.29
CA PHE A 295 -2.21 8.80 8.97
C PHE A 295 -2.30 10.28 9.35
N LEU A 296 -3.36 10.97 8.93
CA LEU A 296 -3.58 12.39 9.25
C LEU A 296 -4.51 12.59 10.45
N ILE A 297 -5.65 11.89 10.48
CA ILE A 297 -6.65 11.97 11.54
C ILE A 297 -7.00 10.55 11.94
N THR A 298 -6.79 10.21 13.21
CA THR A 298 -6.89 8.84 13.69
C THR A 298 -6.92 8.80 15.22
N PRO A 299 -7.64 7.85 15.83
CA PRO A 299 -7.54 7.61 17.26
C PRO A 299 -6.21 6.97 17.65
N PHE A 300 -5.94 6.97 18.94
CA PHE A 300 -5.01 6.07 19.61
C PHE A 300 -5.79 4.99 20.38
N PRO A 301 -5.16 3.89 20.84
CA PRO A 301 -5.87 2.84 21.57
C PRO A 301 -6.62 3.31 22.83
N ILE A 302 -6.20 4.43 23.41
CA ILE A 302 -6.83 5.05 24.60
C ILE A 302 -7.93 6.06 24.26
N THR A 303 -8.12 6.40 22.99
CA THR A 303 -9.06 7.43 22.56
C THR A 303 -10.49 6.91 22.64
N PRO A 304 -11.43 7.62 23.30
CA PRO A 304 -12.85 7.29 23.22
C PRO A 304 -13.34 7.34 21.77
N LEU A 305 -13.90 6.23 21.29
CA LEU A 305 -14.30 6.08 19.89
C LEU A 305 -15.77 6.44 19.69
N LYS A 306 -16.05 7.10 18.56
CA LYS A 306 -17.41 7.33 18.04
C LYS A 306 -17.53 6.62 16.69
N PRO A 307 -18.51 5.73 16.48
CA PRO A 307 -18.68 5.03 15.21
C PRO A 307 -18.73 5.99 14.02
N GLY A 308 -17.84 5.77 13.04
CA GLY A 308 -17.72 6.60 11.83
C GLY A 308 -16.94 7.91 11.99
N SER A 309 -16.25 8.12 13.11
CA SER A 309 -15.36 9.27 13.31
C SER A 309 -13.89 8.83 13.35
N ALA A 310 -13.05 9.48 12.54
CA ALA A 310 -11.60 9.37 12.61
C ALA A 310 -10.99 10.04 13.86
N THR A 311 -11.81 10.70 14.69
CA THR A 311 -11.47 11.36 15.97
C THR A 311 -10.66 12.66 15.86
N LYS A 312 -9.34 12.63 16.08
CA LYS A 312 -8.48 13.81 16.21
C LYS A 312 -7.25 13.72 15.29
N PRO A 313 -6.64 14.86 14.93
CA PRO A 313 -5.42 14.88 14.15
C PRO A 313 -4.28 14.12 14.83
N PHE A 314 -3.45 13.47 14.02
CA PHE A 314 -2.20 12.86 14.45
C PHE A 314 -1.18 13.94 14.84
N PHE A 315 -0.07 13.54 15.47
CA PHE A 315 0.98 14.48 15.88
C PHE A 315 1.46 15.36 14.74
N SER A 316 1.68 16.64 15.04
CA SER A 316 2.11 17.69 14.10
C SER A 316 1.13 18.02 12.97
N ILE A 317 -0.06 17.42 12.92
CA ILE A 317 -1.07 17.74 11.90
C ILE A 317 -2.02 18.81 12.42
N GLU A 318 -1.96 20.02 11.86
CA GLU A 318 -2.90 21.10 12.13
C GLU A 318 -4.00 21.09 11.07
N VAL A 319 -5.21 20.73 11.48
CA VAL A 319 -6.36 20.68 10.58
C VAL A 319 -7.22 21.94 10.71
N GLY A 320 -7.80 22.38 9.60
CA GLY A 320 -8.88 23.36 9.54
C GLY A 320 -10.09 22.79 8.82
N VAL A 321 -11.25 23.40 9.04
CA VAL A 321 -12.42 23.20 8.21
C VAL A 321 -12.82 24.56 7.67
N VAL A 322 -12.89 24.69 6.34
CA VAL A 322 -13.15 25.97 5.67
C VAL A 322 -14.37 25.91 4.77
N ASP A 323 -15.01 27.05 4.54
CA ASP A 323 -16.06 27.20 3.53
C ASP A 323 -15.48 27.26 2.09
N GLU A 324 -16.35 27.42 1.09
CA GLU A 324 -15.94 27.58 -0.32
C GLU A 324 -15.06 28.82 -0.57
N ALA A 325 -15.13 29.82 0.30
CA ALA A 325 -14.33 31.04 0.21
C ALA A 325 -13.01 30.95 1.01
N GLY A 326 -12.73 29.81 1.65
CA GLY A 326 -11.51 29.56 2.42
C GLY A 326 -11.54 30.11 3.85
N ASN A 327 -12.71 30.53 4.37
CA ASN A 327 -12.83 31.01 5.75
C ASN A 327 -13.08 29.84 6.71
N ASP A 328 -12.48 29.88 7.91
CA ASP A 328 -12.73 28.88 8.95
C ASP A 328 -14.22 28.83 9.33
N VAL A 329 -14.81 27.62 9.34
CA VAL A 329 -16.20 27.40 9.79
C VAL A 329 -16.28 27.08 11.28
N LYS A 330 -17.46 27.25 11.89
CA LYS A 330 -17.63 27.03 13.33
C LYS A 330 -17.76 25.54 13.66
N THR A 331 -17.49 25.21 14.93
CA THR A 331 -17.75 23.85 15.44
C THR A 331 -19.22 23.47 15.26
N GLY A 332 -19.45 22.34 14.61
CA GLY A 332 -20.79 21.82 14.31
C GLY A 332 -21.29 22.14 12.89
N GLU A 333 -20.54 22.93 12.11
CA GLU A 333 -20.82 23.22 10.71
C GLU A 333 -19.96 22.32 9.79
N GLU A 334 -20.46 22.09 8.57
CA GLU A 334 -19.76 21.30 7.54
C GLU A 334 -18.92 22.21 6.63
N GLY A 335 -17.83 21.67 6.09
CA GLY A 335 -16.95 22.38 5.17
C GLY A 335 -15.85 21.47 4.63
N PHE A 336 -14.86 22.07 3.96
CA PHE A 336 -13.72 21.36 3.38
C PHE A 336 -12.59 21.20 4.39
N LEU A 337 -12.04 19.99 4.50
CA LEU A 337 -10.88 19.72 5.33
C LEU A 337 -9.61 20.29 4.68
N VAL A 338 -8.85 21.07 5.43
CA VAL A 338 -7.53 21.58 5.03
C VAL A 338 -6.48 21.21 6.08
N ILE A 339 -5.23 21.02 5.65
CA ILE A 339 -4.08 20.89 6.55
C ILE A 339 -3.28 22.19 6.48
N LYS A 340 -3.09 22.85 7.61
CA LYS A 340 -2.55 24.22 7.69
C LYS A 340 -1.03 24.29 7.68
N ASN A 341 -0.34 23.17 7.90
CA ASN A 341 1.11 23.09 7.98
C ASN A 341 1.65 21.88 7.19
N PRO A 342 2.91 21.92 6.73
CA PRO A 342 3.56 20.74 6.14
C PRO A 342 3.91 19.70 7.23
N TRP A 343 3.98 18.43 6.83
CA TRP A 343 4.39 17.30 7.69
C TRP A 343 5.39 16.39 6.97
N PRO A 344 6.16 15.55 7.69
CA PRO A 344 7.27 14.82 7.08
C PRO A 344 6.86 13.88 5.94
N GLY A 345 5.74 13.16 6.07
CA GLY A 345 5.26 12.19 5.08
C GLY A 345 4.50 12.78 3.89
N MET A 346 4.39 14.11 3.79
CA MET A 346 3.72 14.77 2.66
C MET A 346 4.46 14.48 1.35
N ALA A 347 3.72 14.16 0.29
CA ALA A 347 4.27 14.03 -1.05
C ALA A 347 5.01 15.31 -1.47
N ARG A 348 6.07 15.17 -2.27
CA ARG A 348 6.91 16.31 -2.66
C ARG A 348 6.51 16.96 -3.97
N THR A 349 5.99 16.17 -4.90
CA THR A 349 5.60 16.65 -6.23
C THR A 349 4.76 15.60 -6.96
N ILE A 350 4.30 15.94 -8.16
CA ILE A 350 3.89 14.99 -9.20
C ILE A 350 5.08 14.84 -10.16
N LEU A 351 5.39 13.59 -10.51
CA LEU A 351 6.44 13.26 -11.47
C LEU A 351 6.20 14.01 -12.79
N ASN A 352 7.25 14.65 -13.31
CA ASN A 352 7.23 15.44 -14.54
C ASN A 352 6.24 16.62 -14.60
N ASP A 353 5.53 16.93 -13.50
CA ASP A 353 4.46 17.95 -13.48
C ASP A 353 4.35 18.68 -12.12
N PRO A 354 5.40 19.42 -11.70
CA PRO A 354 5.40 20.15 -10.43
C PRO A 354 4.36 21.27 -10.38
N ASP A 355 4.02 21.88 -11.51
CA ASP A 355 3.03 22.96 -11.57
C ASP A 355 1.63 22.45 -11.24
N ARG A 356 1.24 21.27 -11.74
CA ARG A 356 -0.02 20.62 -11.37
C ARG A 356 -0.08 20.25 -9.89
N PHE A 357 1.06 20.00 -9.24
CA PHE A 357 1.10 19.75 -7.80
C PHE A 357 0.73 21.04 -7.05
N VAL A 358 1.34 22.17 -7.42
CA VAL A 358 1.01 23.46 -6.81
C VAL A 358 -0.46 23.83 -7.08
N GLU A 359 -0.91 23.69 -8.32
CA GLU A 359 -2.26 24.08 -8.72
C GLU A 359 -3.36 23.25 -8.05
N GLN A 360 -3.14 21.95 -7.84
CA GLN A 360 -4.17 21.10 -7.26
C GLN A 360 -4.24 21.13 -5.73
N TYR A 361 -3.11 21.34 -5.06
CA TYR A 361 -3.05 21.17 -3.59
C TYR A 361 -2.88 22.49 -2.81
N TYR A 362 -2.54 23.60 -3.48
CA TYR A 362 -2.24 24.88 -2.82
C TYR A 362 -2.97 26.11 -3.40
N LYS A 363 -3.65 25.94 -4.53
CA LYS A 363 -4.52 26.97 -5.14
C LYS A 363 -5.95 26.46 -5.12
#